data_AF-A0A2M7DEG0-F1
#
_entry.id   AF-A0A2M7DEG0-F1
#
_cell.length_a   1.000
_cell.length_b   1.000
_cell.length_c   1.000
_cell.angle_alpha   90.00
_cell.angle_beta   90.00
_cell.angle_gamma   90.00
#
_symmetry.space_group_name_H-M   'P 1'
#
loop_
_entity.id
_entity.type
_entity.pdbx_description
1 polymer ?
#
loop_
_entity_poly.entity_id
_entity_poly.type
_entity_poly.pdbx_seq_one_letter_code
_entity_poly.pdbx_strand_id
1 'polypeptide(L)'
;MTITLRKLKEQLEKIKAMGFVKTHRAHDTGIGKTLEDLLGIKENNLRLPDIGEVELKAKRIDSSSMLTLATKSPEPKGVNKVLFEKYKYLDKEGKYNLH
;
A
#
# COMPACT_ATOMS: atom_id res chain seq x y z
N MET A 1 -12.20 0.78 -16.82
CA MET A 1 -13.59 0.89 -16.33
C MET A 1 -13.61 1.99 -15.28
N THR A 2 -14.40 3.04 -15.46
CA THR A 2 -14.52 4.08 -14.44
C THR A 2 -15.55 3.64 -13.41
N ILE A 3 -15.11 3.13 -12.26
CA ILE A 3 -15.99 2.85 -11.12
C ILE A 3 -16.38 4.22 -10.53
N THR A 4 -17.68 4.47 -10.40
CA THR A 4 -18.18 5.67 -9.73
C THR A 4 -18.06 5.53 -8.21
N LEU A 5 -17.99 6.63 -7.47
CA LEU A 5 -17.97 6.60 -6.00
C LEU A 5 -19.15 5.81 -5.41
N ARG A 6 -20.33 5.88 -6.04
CA ARG A 6 -21.50 5.08 -5.66
C ARG A 6 -21.22 3.58 -5.79
N LYS A 7 -20.70 3.16 -6.94
CA LYS A 7 -20.38 1.75 -7.20
C LYS A 7 -19.27 1.23 -6.28
N LEU A 8 -18.28 2.07 -5.95
CA LEU A 8 -17.26 1.76 -4.97
C LEU A 8 -17.88 1.48 -3.58
N LYS A 9 -18.77 2.35 -3.10
CA LYS A 9 -19.49 2.13 -1.83
C LYS A 9 -20.27 0.82 -1.83
N GLU A 10 -21.01 0.54 -2.91
CA GLU A 10 -21.74 -0.72 -3.06
C GLU A 10 -20.82 -1.96 -3.02
N GLN A 11 -19.63 -1.89 -3.63
CA GLN A 11 -18.66 -2.98 -3.57
C GLN A 11 -18.03 -3.14 -2.18
N LEU A 12 -17.72 -2.04 -1.49
CA LEU A 12 -17.18 -2.07 -0.14
C LEU A 12 -18.19 -2.66 0.87
N GLU A 13 -19.48 -2.35 0.74
CA GLU A 13 -20.53 -2.98 1.57
C GLU A 13 -20.64 -4.49 1.30
N LYS A 14 -20.49 -4.92 0.03
CA LYS A 14 -20.44 -6.36 -0.28
C LYS A 14 -19.23 -7.04 0.36
N ILE A 15 -18.05 -6.41 0.29
CA ILE A 15 -16.83 -6.93 0.92
C ILE A 15 -16.99 -7.03 2.44
N LYS A 16 -17.58 -6.00 3.07
CA LYS A 16 -17.89 -6.01 4.50
C LYS A 16 -18.81 -7.19 4.87
N ALA A 17 -19.83 -7.48 4.05
CA ALA A 17 -20.75 -8.58 4.28
C ALA A 17 -20.11 -9.98 4.14
N MET A 18 -18.93 -10.10 3.51
CA MET A 18 -18.18 -11.37 3.44
C MET A 18 -17.56 -11.78 4.79
N GLY A 19 -17.45 -10.87 5.75
CA GLY A 19 -16.77 -11.12 7.02
C GLY A 19 -15.25 -11.26 6.86
N PHE A 20 -14.66 -12.29 7.48
CA PHE A 20 -13.22 -12.52 7.42
C PHE A 20 -12.81 -13.14 6.08
N VAL A 21 -11.97 -12.43 5.33
CA VAL A 21 -11.39 -12.91 4.07
C VAL A 21 -9.95 -13.35 4.30
N LYS A 22 -9.60 -14.55 3.80
CA LYS A 22 -8.22 -15.03 3.82
C LYS A 22 -7.34 -14.08 3.00
N THR A 23 -6.17 -13.72 3.53
CA THR A 23 -5.27 -12.80 2.82
C THR A 23 -4.75 -13.39 1.51
N HIS A 24 -4.62 -12.54 0.49
CA HIS A 24 -4.09 -12.93 -0.82
C HIS A 24 -2.55 -12.79 -0.92
N ARG A 25 -1.89 -12.17 0.06
CA ARG A 25 -0.44 -12.00 0.11
C ARG A 25 0.04 -12.06 1.55
N ALA A 26 1.18 -12.71 1.79
CA ALA A 26 1.79 -12.75 3.10
C ALA A 26 2.27 -11.35 3.56
N HIS A 27 2.40 -11.16 4.87
CA HIS A 27 2.93 -9.95 5.51
C HIS A 27 2.03 -8.70 5.39
N ASP A 28 2.59 -7.53 5.70
CA ASP A 28 1.84 -6.31 5.98
C ASP A 28 1.06 -5.79 4.78
N THR A 29 1.62 -5.94 3.56
CA THR A 29 1.00 -5.52 2.30
C THR A 29 -0.20 -6.38 1.91
N GLY A 30 -0.45 -7.49 2.61
CA GLY A 30 -1.59 -8.37 2.37
C GLY A 30 -2.94 -7.67 2.49
N ILE A 31 -3.10 -6.68 3.38
CA ILE A 31 -4.40 -6.02 3.56
C ILE A 31 -4.79 -5.17 2.34
N GLY A 32 -3.86 -4.38 1.80
CA GLY A 32 -4.08 -3.58 0.59
C GLY A 32 -4.30 -4.49 -0.61
N LYS A 33 -3.41 -5.49 -0.78
CA LYS A 33 -3.51 -6.42 -1.89
C LYS A 33 -4.82 -7.21 -1.92
N THR A 34 -5.29 -7.67 -0.76
CA THR A 34 -6.56 -8.39 -0.66
C THR A 34 -7.73 -7.49 -1.05
N LEU A 35 -7.73 -6.23 -0.61
CA LEU A 35 -8.79 -5.28 -0.95
C LEU A 35 -8.80 -4.94 -2.45
N GLU A 36 -7.64 -4.72 -3.06
CA GLU A 36 -7.50 -4.49 -4.50
C GLU A 36 -8.07 -5.67 -5.31
N ASP A 37 -7.69 -6.90 -4.96
CA ASP A 37 -8.16 -8.09 -5.65
C ASP A 37 -9.68 -8.28 -5.53
N LEU A 38 -10.25 -8.03 -4.34
CA LEU A 38 -11.71 -8.09 -4.13
C LEU A 38 -12.48 -7.03 -4.93
N LEU A 39 -11.85 -5.88 -5.20
CA LEU A 39 -12.40 -4.83 -6.04
C LEU A 39 -12.12 -5.03 -7.53
N GLY A 40 -11.31 -6.04 -7.89
CA GLY A 40 -10.87 -6.29 -9.27
C GLY A 40 -9.85 -5.28 -9.79
N ILE A 41 -9.12 -4.62 -8.89
CA ILE A 41 -8.08 -3.65 -9.21
C ILE A 41 -6.77 -4.38 -9.42
N LYS A 42 -6.16 -4.19 -10.60
CA LYS A 42 -4.85 -4.77 -10.89
C LYS A 42 -3.75 -3.90 -10.27
N GLU A 43 -2.95 -4.51 -9.41
CA GLU A 43 -1.76 -3.87 -8.83
C GLU A 43 -0.86 -3.28 -9.92
N ASN A 44 -0.41 -2.05 -9.71
CA ASN A 44 0.47 -1.31 -10.62
C ASN A 44 1.34 -0.33 -9.82
N ASN A 45 2.29 0.33 -10.49
CA ASN A 45 3.21 1.31 -9.89
C ASN A 45 3.00 2.73 -10.45
N LEU A 46 1.83 3.01 -11.02
CA LEU A 46 1.50 4.30 -11.58
C LEU A 46 1.21 5.28 -10.44
N ARG A 47 1.62 6.54 -10.61
CA ARG A 47 1.26 7.64 -9.71
C ARG A 47 -0.09 8.22 -10.11
N LEU A 48 -1.11 7.38 -10.15
CA LEU A 48 -2.49 7.71 -10.51
C LEU A 48 -3.43 7.16 -9.44
N PRO A 49 -4.60 7.78 -9.22
CA PRO A 49 -5.60 7.22 -8.33
C PRO A 49 -6.05 5.83 -8.76
N ASP A 50 -6.32 4.95 -7.78
CA ASP A 50 -6.79 3.59 -8.04
C ASP A 50 -8.15 3.56 -8.74
N ILE A 51 -9.04 4.50 -8.40
CA ILE A 51 -10.44 4.50 -8.81
C ILE A 51 -10.88 5.89 -9.29
N GLY A 52 -10.68 6.16 -10.58
CA GLY A 52 -11.05 7.45 -11.16
C GLY A 52 -10.22 8.58 -10.55
N GLU A 53 -10.82 9.35 -9.65
CA GLU A 53 -10.17 10.44 -8.91
C GLU A 53 -9.90 10.08 -7.43
N VAL A 54 -10.22 8.85 -7.02
CA VAL A 54 -10.13 8.39 -5.63
C VAL A 54 -8.96 7.43 -5.46
N GLU A 55 -8.10 7.73 -4.50
CA GLU A 55 -7.04 6.83 -4.02
C GLU A 55 -7.61 5.87 -2.97
N LEU A 56 -7.26 4.59 -3.08
CA LEU A 56 -7.67 3.56 -2.14
C LEU A 56 -6.53 3.24 -1.16
N LYS A 57 -6.83 3.24 0.14
CA LYS A 57 -5.89 2.83 1.18
C LYS A 57 -6.56 1.89 2.18
N ALA A 58 -5.86 0.81 2.55
CA ALA A 58 -6.32 -0.13 3.55
C ALA A 58 -5.45 -0.06 4.81
N LYS A 59 -6.08 -0.01 5.98
CA LYS A 59 -5.41 0.03 7.29
C LYS A 59 -6.15 -0.83 8.31
N ARG A 60 -5.40 -1.56 9.14
CA ARG A 60 -5.94 -2.29 10.30
C ARG A 60 -6.26 -1.28 11.40
N ILE A 61 -7.48 -1.32 11.95
CA ILE A 61 -7.95 -0.34 12.93
C ILE A 61 -7.11 -0.35 14.23
N ASP A 62 -6.69 -1.53 14.68
CA ASP A 62 -5.91 -1.69 15.92
C ASP A 62 -4.39 -1.50 15.70
N SER A 63 -3.95 -1.20 14.48
CA SER A 63 -2.55 -0.95 14.18
C SER A 63 -2.17 0.50 14.51
N SER A 64 -1.12 0.66 15.33
CA SER A 64 -0.50 1.96 15.61
C SER A 64 0.37 2.50 14.47
N SER A 65 0.57 1.74 13.38
CA SER A 65 1.38 2.14 12.24
C SER A 65 0.78 3.37 11.53
N MET A 66 1.63 4.25 11.01
CA MET A 66 1.17 5.38 10.19
C MET A 66 0.48 4.91 8.90
N LEU A 67 -0.43 5.75 8.38
CA LEU A 67 -0.99 5.55 7.05
C LEU A 67 -0.05 6.15 6.00
N THR A 68 0.57 5.31 5.18
CA THR A 68 1.40 5.79 4.07
C THR A 68 0.53 6.44 3.00
N LEU A 69 0.67 7.76 2.84
CA LEU A 69 -0.06 8.52 1.81
C LEU A 69 0.57 8.35 0.43
N ALA A 70 1.87 8.62 0.32
CA ALA A 70 2.64 8.51 -0.92
C ALA A 70 4.13 8.35 -0.61
N THR A 71 4.91 7.90 -1.61
CA THR A 71 6.37 7.85 -1.55
C THR A 71 6.97 8.79 -2.60
N LYS A 72 7.89 9.66 -2.20
CA LYS A 72 8.61 10.56 -3.11
C LYS A 72 10.10 10.55 -2.77
N SER A 73 10.93 10.24 -3.76
CA SER A 73 12.38 10.36 -3.61
C SER A 73 12.79 11.85 -3.56
N PRO A 74 13.77 12.22 -2.71
CA PRO A 74 14.30 13.57 -2.65
C PRO A 74 14.98 13.97 -3.95
N GLU A 75 15.10 15.29 -4.15
CA GLU A 75 15.88 15.89 -5.23
C GLU A 75 17.21 16.42 -4.65
N PRO A 76 18.32 16.30 -5.40
CA PRO A 76 18.46 15.71 -6.73
C PRO A 76 18.39 14.16 -6.73
N LYS A 77 18.31 13.56 -7.92
CA LYS A 77 18.29 12.09 -8.06
C LYS A 77 19.53 11.48 -7.39
N GLY A 78 19.31 10.45 -6.56
CA GLY A 78 20.39 9.70 -5.90
C GLY A 78 20.58 9.98 -4.41
N VAL A 79 19.86 10.97 -3.84
CA VAL A 79 19.96 11.31 -2.41
C VAL A 79 19.69 10.09 -1.50
N ASN A 80 18.70 9.25 -1.80
CA ASN A 80 18.46 8.03 -1.00
C ASN A 80 19.69 7.10 -0.95
N LYS A 81 20.45 6.99 -2.04
CA LYS A 81 21.70 6.19 -2.07
C LYS A 81 22.78 6.84 -1.21
N VAL A 82 22.93 8.17 -1.29
CA VAL A 82 23.89 8.91 -0.45
C VAL A 82 23.57 8.73 1.03
N LEU A 83 22.29 8.84 1.41
CA LEU A 83 21.85 8.61 2.78
C LEU A 83 22.12 7.17 3.23
N PHE A 84 21.78 6.20 2.38
CA PHE A 84 22.05 4.78 2.65
C PHE A 84 23.55 4.52 2.88
N GLU A 85 24.44 4.95 1.98
CA GLU A 85 25.88 4.69 2.14
C GLU A 85 26.48 5.36 3.39
N LYS A 86 25.94 6.52 3.79
CA LYS A 86 26.43 7.28 4.94
C LYS A 86 25.90 6.78 6.29
N TYR A 87 24.68 6.25 6.32
CA TYR A 87 23.97 5.95 7.57
C TYR A 87 23.49 4.50 7.71
N LYS A 88 23.77 3.62 6.75
CA LYS A 88 23.42 2.20 6.85
C LYS A 88 24.01 1.56 8.10
N TYR A 89 23.27 0.64 8.68
CA TYR A 89 23.72 -0.22 9.77
C TYR A 89 23.59 -1.69 9.38
N LEU A 90 24.39 -2.55 10.01
CA LEU A 90 24.31 -4.00 9.82
C LEU A 90 23.20 -4.55 10.73
N ASP A 91 22.24 -5.28 10.18
CA ASP A 91 21.22 -5.94 10.97
C ASP A 91 21.72 -7.27 11.58
N LYS A 92 20.85 -7.92 12.36
CA LYS A 92 21.12 -9.23 12.99
C LYS A 92 21.36 -10.37 11.99
N GLU A 93 21.03 -10.18 10.72
CA GLU A 93 21.22 -11.16 9.64
C GLU A 93 22.45 -10.84 8.79
N GLY A 94 23.23 -9.80 9.15
CA GLY A 94 24.41 -9.39 8.40
C GLY A 94 24.10 -8.59 7.13
N LYS A 95 22.92 -7.97 7.02
CA LYS A 95 22.54 -7.12 5.88
C LYS A 95 22.62 -5.64 6.24
N TYR A 96 23.08 -4.83 5.30
CA TYR A 96 23.07 -3.37 5.46
C TYR A 96 21.67 -2.80 5.21
N ASN A 97 21.15 -2.05 6.16
CA ASN A 97 19.81 -1.43 6.09
C ASN A 97 19.85 0.02 6.56
N LEU A 98 18.83 0.78 6.14
CA LEU A 98 18.48 2.10 6.66
C LEU A 98 16.96 2.20 6.60
N HIS A 99 16.31 2.21 7.76
CA HIS A 99 14.85 2.32 7.90
C HIS A 99 14.46 3.69 8.42
#